data_AF-A0A7K0JAM6-F1
#
_entry.id   AF-A0A7K0JAM6-F1
#
_cell.length_a   1.000
_cell.length_b   1.000
_cell.length_c   1.000
_cell.angle_alpha   90.00
_cell.angle_beta   90.00
_cell.angle_gamma   90.00
#
_symmetry.space_group_name_H-M   'P 1'
#
loop_
_entity.id
_entity.type
_entity.pdbx_description
1 polymer ?
#
loop_
_entity_poly.entity_id
_entity_poly.type
_entity_poly.pdbx_seq_one_letter_code
_entity_poly.pdbx_strand_id
1 'polypeptide(L)'
;MDAFNVYTSRFLEVIDSLKISDYQVWNNLESLSKGTMSKIRCGRVGVSMNVLYEFCNKYNVNANYILTGEGEMLKSEPASSDSESKTNKTSAPHQIETKNINIDLHGEQIDSKRTIEVLIKVIETYQTRMDDLLNVIEVLKNENTELKEQLQKPNVS
;
A
#
# COMPACT_ATOMS: atom_id res chain seq x y z
N MET A 1 17.40 13.68 -13.53
CA MET A 1 16.31 12.69 -13.47
C MET A 1 15.08 13.42 -13.01
N ASP A 2 14.06 13.53 -13.86
CA ASP A 2 12.80 14.15 -13.48
C ASP A 2 12.16 13.32 -12.38
N ALA A 3 11.97 13.92 -11.20
CA ALA A 3 11.21 13.31 -10.11
C ALA A 3 9.74 13.12 -10.49
N PHE A 4 9.29 13.79 -11.54
CA PHE A 4 7.96 13.74 -12.11
C PHE A 4 7.84 12.57 -13.08
N ASN A 5 7.04 11.58 -12.71
CA ASN A 5 6.81 10.41 -13.56
C ASN A 5 5.65 10.67 -14.55
N VAL A 6 5.65 9.92 -15.65
CA VAL A 6 4.70 10.09 -16.77
C VAL A 6 3.23 9.94 -16.34
N TYR A 7 2.98 9.15 -15.29
CA TYR A 7 1.63 8.91 -14.79
C TYR A 7 1.14 9.96 -13.77
N THR A 8 2.00 10.86 -13.29
CA THR A 8 1.61 11.92 -12.35
C THR A 8 0.65 12.91 -12.99
N SER A 9 0.86 13.30 -14.25
CA SER A 9 -0.07 14.18 -14.96
C SER A 9 -1.47 13.58 -15.05
N ARG A 10 -1.56 12.29 -15.43
CA ARG A 10 -2.85 11.59 -15.55
C ARG A 10 -3.53 11.37 -14.20
N PHE A 11 -2.77 11.16 -13.14
CA PHE A 11 -3.31 11.15 -11.78
C PHE A 11 -3.98 12.49 -11.42
N LEU A 12 -3.33 13.62 -11.74
CA LEU A 12 -3.90 14.95 -11.50
C LEU A 12 -5.13 15.24 -12.39
N GLU A 13 -5.08 14.82 -13.66
CA GLU A 13 -6.24 14.90 -14.57
C GLU A 13 -7.46 14.16 -14.02
N VAL A 14 -7.25 12.97 -13.44
CA VAL A 14 -8.33 12.19 -12.83
C VAL A 14 -8.91 12.90 -11.61
N ILE A 15 -8.07 13.49 -10.75
CA ILE A 15 -8.54 14.28 -9.60
C ILE A 15 -9.43 15.43 -10.07
N ASP A 16 -9.00 16.15 -11.11
CA ASP A 16 -9.72 17.30 -11.64
C ASP A 16 -11.04 16.86 -12.31
N SER A 17 -11.04 15.71 -12.99
CA SER A 17 -12.23 15.06 -13.57
C SER A 17 -13.25 14.63 -12.53
N LEU A 18 -12.80 14.04 -11.42
CA LEU A 18 -13.65 13.66 -10.28
C LEU A 18 -14.20 14.89 -9.52
N LYS A 19 -13.71 16.09 -9.82
CA LYS A 19 -14.09 17.36 -9.17
C LYS A 19 -13.93 17.32 -7.65
N ILE A 20 -12.92 16.59 -7.16
CA ILE A 20 -12.56 16.54 -5.75
C ILE A 20 -11.40 17.49 -5.46
N SER A 21 -11.40 18.09 -4.28
CA SER A 21 -10.33 18.99 -3.86
C SER A 21 -9.07 18.21 -3.44
N ASP A 22 -7.90 18.86 -3.53
CA ASP A 22 -6.65 18.27 -3.03
C ASP A 22 -6.76 17.85 -1.56
N TYR A 23 -7.51 18.62 -0.75
CA TYR A 23 -7.85 18.26 0.64
C TYR A 23 -8.53 16.90 0.74
N GLN A 24 -9.56 16.67 -0.05
CA GLN A 24 -10.28 15.40 -0.06
C GLN A 24 -9.36 14.25 -0.46
N VAL A 25 -8.42 14.46 -1.39
CA VAL A 25 -7.49 13.40 -1.81
C VAL A 25 -6.55 13.02 -0.67
N TRP A 26 -5.76 13.95 -0.13
CA TRP A 26 -4.76 13.58 0.90
C TRP A 26 -5.41 13.24 2.25
N ASN A 27 -6.62 13.71 2.55
CA ASN A 27 -7.32 13.36 3.78
C ASN A 27 -7.97 11.97 3.72
N ASN A 28 -8.20 11.42 2.52
CA ASN A 28 -8.82 10.11 2.33
C ASN A 28 -7.84 8.99 1.96
N LEU A 29 -6.56 9.33 1.78
CA LEU A 29 -5.49 8.40 1.44
C LEU A 29 -4.43 8.40 2.54
N GLU A 30 -4.29 7.30 3.27
CA GLU A 30 -3.30 7.14 4.34
C GLU A 30 -1.87 7.26 3.82
N SER A 31 -1.63 6.83 2.59
CA SER A 31 -0.32 6.87 1.94
C SER A 31 0.08 8.25 1.42
N LEU A 32 -0.79 9.26 1.51
CA LEU A 32 -0.55 10.61 0.96
C LEU A 32 -0.70 11.71 2.00
N SER A 33 0.41 12.39 2.31
CA SER A 33 0.37 13.59 3.16
C SER A 33 0.00 14.87 2.39
N LYS A 34 -0.55 15.87 3.07
CA LYS A 34 -0.78 17.24 2.54
C LYS A 34 0.48 17.82 1.89
N GLY A 35 1.64 17.66 2.54
CA GLY A 35 2.91 18.19 2.04
C GLY A 35 3.37 17.49 0.76
N THR A 36 3.14 16.18 0.66
CA THR A 36 3.44 15.42 -0.56
C THR A 36 2.52 15.84 -1.70
N MET A 37 1.21 15.98 -1.45
CA MET A 37 0.24 16.43 -2.44
C MET A 37 0.60 17.79 -3.06
N SER A 38 0.98 18.77 -2.21
CA SER A 38 1.42 20.08 -2.69
C SER A 38 2.67 19.99 -3.58
N LYS A 39 3.66 19.16 -3.21
CA LYS A 39 4.86 18.95 -4.03
C LYS A 39 4.54 18.29 -5.37
N ILE A 40 3.55 17.40 -5.41
CA ILE A 40 3.07 16.75 -6.65
C ILE A 40 2.47 17.80 -7.59
N ARG A 41 1.54 18.63 -7.12
CA ARG A 41 0.93 19.71 -7.91
C ARG A 41 1.96 20.71 -8.44
N CYS A 42 3.01 21.00 -7.66
CA CYS A 42 4.11 21.86 -8.09
C CYS A 42 5.15 21.17 -9.01
N GLY A 43 4.94 19.90 -9.39
CA GLY A 43 5.86 19.15 -10.25
C GLY A 43 7.20 18.80 -9.60
N ARG A 44 7.32 18.91 -8.27
CA ARG A 44 8.58 18.68 -7.54
C ARG A 44 8.83 17.20 -7.24
N VAL A 45 7.76 16.41 -7.12
CA VAL A 45 7.81 14.96 -6.88
C VAL A 45 6.69 14.30 -7.68
N GLY A 46 6.92 13.07 -8.15
CA GLY A 46 5.89 12.24 -8.75
C GLY A 46 5.03 11.55 -7.70
N VAL A 47 3.85 11.12 -8.11
CA VAL A 47 2.98 10.26 -7.29
C VAL A 47 3.63 8.89 -7.10
N SER A 48 3.51 8.30 -5.91
CA SER A 48 4.05 6.96 -5.64
C SER A 48 3.05 5.86 -6.01
N MET A 49 3.54 4.64 -6.20
CA MET A 49 2.68 3.50 -6.54
C MET A 49 1.67 3.17 -5.43
N ASN A 50 2.05 3.31 -4.16
CA ASN A 50 1.14 3.07 -3.03
C ASN A 50 -0.03 4.06 -3.04
N VAL A 51 0.24 5.34 -3.34
CA VAL A 51 -0.80 6.36 -3.48
C VAL A 51 -1.73 6.04 -4.64
N LEU A 52 -1.19 5.60 -5.78
CA LEU A 52 -2.01 5.20 -6.92
C LEU A 52 -2.90 3.99 -6.62
N TYR A 53 -2.33 2.97 -5.97
CA TYR A 53 -3.07 1.77 -5.57
C TYR A 53 -4.25 2.13 -4.66
N GLU A 54 -3.98 2.91 -3.60
CA GLU A 54 -5.01 3.34 -2.67
C GLU A 54 -6.07 4.22 -3.35
N PHE A 55 -5.64 5.16 -4.20
CA PHE A 55 -6.54 6.03 -4.96
C PHE A 55 -7.46 5.25 -5.90
N CYS A 56 -6.94 4.28 -6.66
CA CYS A 56 -7.74 3.47 -7.58
C CYS A 56 -8.71 2.51 -6.87
N ASN A 57 -8.40 2.13 -5.64
CA ASN A 57 -9.31 1.34 -4.80
C ASN A 57 -10.39 2.20 -4.14
N LYS A 58 -10.06 3.45 -3.81
CA LYS A 58 -10.98 4.40 -3.17
C LYS A 58 -11.99 5.00 -4.15
N TYR A 59 -11.55 5.28 -5.37
CA TYR A 59 -12.34 5.99 -6.39
C TYR A 59 -12.60 5.10 -7.61
N ASN A 60 -13.69 5.36 -8.33
CA ASN A 60 -14.09 4.58 -9.50
C ASN A 60 -13.25 4.91 -10.75
N VAL A 61 -11.94 4.66 -10.65
CA VAL A 61 -10.91 5.09 -11.60
C VAL A 61 -10.31 3.87 -12.31
N ASN A 62 -10.03 4.02 -13.60
CA ASN A 62 -9.30 3.04 -14.37
C ASN A 62 -7.79 3.20 -14.16
N ALA A 63 -7.16 2.22 -13.51
CA ALA A 63 -5.72 2.22 -13.28
C ALA A 63 -4.92 2.17 -14.60
N ASN A 64 -5.45 1.54 -15.66
CA ASN A 64 -4.78 1.48 -16.96
C ASN A 64 -4.63 2.89 -17.55
N TYR A 65 -5.68 3.72 -17.48
CA TYR A 65 -5.59 5.11 -17.92
C TYR A 65 -4.45 5.86 -17.21
N ILE A 66 -4.33 5.74 -15.89
CA ILE A 66 -3.27 6.43 -15.17
C ILE A 66 -1.89 5.90 -15.57
N LEU A 67 -1.71 4.58 -15.61
CA LEU A 67 -0.39 3.97 -15.80
C LEU A 67 0.09 4.07 -17.25
N THR A 68 -0.77 3.80 -18.23
CA THR A 68 -0.41 3.67 -19.64
C THR A 68 -0.97 4.81 -20.51
N GLY A 69 -2.04 5.46 -20.06
CA GLY A 69 -2.80 6.41 -20.88
C GLY A 69 -3.87 5.75 -21.75
N GLU A 70 -4.08 4.45 -21.60
CA GLU A 70 -5.02 3.68 -22.41
C GLU A 70 -6.36 3.45 -21.71
N GLY A 71 -7.44 3.50 -22.51
CA GLY A 71 -8.81 3.27 -22.05
C GLY A 71 -9.47 4.52 -21.45
N GLU A 72 -10.70 4.35 -20.96
CA GLU A 72 -11.44 5.44 -20.33
C GLU A 72 -10.88 5.76 -18.94
N MET A 73 -10.94 7.02 -18.54
CA MET A 73 -10.40 7.50 -17.26
C MET A 73 -11.15 6.94 -16.05
N LEU A 74 -12.49 6.93 -16.13
CA LEU A 74 -13.37 6.39 -15.10
C LEU A 74 -13.84 5.02 -15.56
N LYS A 75 -14.03 4.10 -14.62
CA LYS A 75 -14.69 2.84 -14.95
C LYS A 75 -16.17 3.17 -15.22
N SER A 76 -16.75 2.58 -16.26
CA SER A 76 -18.19 2.67 -16.49
C SER A 76 -18.92 2.24 -15.22
N GLU A 77 -19.73 3.13 -14.64
CA GLU A 77 -20.67 2.73 -13.60
C GLU A 77 -21.51 1.57 -14.15
N PRO A 78 -21.71 0.46 -13.39
CA PRO A 78 -22.88 -0.36 -13.69
C PRO A 78 -24.07 0.58 -13.61
N ALA A 79 -24.93 0.61 -14.63
CA ALA A 79 -26.07 1.51 -14.68
C ALA A 79 -26.97 1.36 -13.43
N SER A 80 -26.63 2.08 -12.37
CA SER A 80 -27.51 2.46 -11.29
C SER A 80 -27.87 3.90 -11.59
N SER A 81 -28.92 4.06 -12.41
CA SER A 81 -29.80 5.20 -12.23
C SER A 81 -30.09 5.32 -10.74
N ASP A 82 -29.71 6.42 -10.12
CA ASP A 82 -30.69 7.27 -9.47
C ASP A 82 -30.05 8.59 -9.05
N SER A 83 -30.33 9.60 -9.87
CA SER A 83 -30.51 10.97 -9.40
C SER A 83 -31.56 10.94 -8.27
N GLU A 84 -31.14 11.14 -7.01
CA GLU A 84 -32.09 11.35 -5.92
C GLU A 84 -32.72 12.74 -6.04
N SER A 85 -33.78 12.83 -6.83
CA SER A 85 -34.88 13.76 -6.61
C SER A 85 -36.11 12.98 -6.13
N LYS A 86 -36.38 13.09 -4.82
CA LYS A 86 -37.70 13.00 -4.15
C LYS A 86 -38.74 11.95 -4.60
N THR A 87 -39.25 11.27 -3.56
CA THR A 87 -40.63 10.79 -3.30
C THR A 87 -41.11 9.39 -3.74
N ASN A 88 -41.42 8.61 -2.69
CA ASN A 88 -42.63 7.77 -2.47
C ASN A 88 -42.74 6.33 -3.04
N LYS A 89 -42.73 5.38 -2.07
CA LYS A 89 -43.63 4.22 -1.83
C LYS A 89 -43.70 3.04 -2.83
N THR A 90 -43.61 1.84 -2.23
CA THR A 90 -44.36 0.58 -2.51
C THR A 90 -43.63 -0.56 -3.22
N SER A 91 -43.30 -1.59 -2.41
CA SER A 91 -43.49 -3.04 -2.60
C SER A 91 -42.95 -3.79 -3.82
N ALA A 92 -41.97 -4.69 -3.60
CA ALA A 92 -42.11 -6.17 -3.68
C ALA A 92 -40.73 -6.85 -3.56
N PRO A 93 -40.62 -8.09 -3.01
CA PRO A 93 -39.33 -8.75 -2.76
C PRO A 93 -38.85 -9.46 -4.03
N HIS A 94 -37.75 -8.99 -4.64
CA HIS A 94 -37.07 -9.71 -5.71
C HIS A 94 -36.07 -10.70 -5.13
N GLN A 95 -36.27 -11.98 -5.48
CA GLN A 95 -35.40 -13.09 -5.14
C GLN A 95 -33.99 -12.84 -5.69
N ILE A 96 -32.99 -13.01 -4.84
CA ILE A 96 -31.58 -12.89 -5.22
C ILE A 96 -31.20 -14.18 -5.95
N GLU A 97 -31.17 -14.14 -7.28
CA GLU A 97 -30.51 -15.17 -8.07
C GLU A 97 -29.00 -14.91 -8.02
N THR A 98 -28.29 -15.67 -7.18
CA THR A 98 -26.83 -15.61 -7.07
C THR A 98 -26.20 -16.15 -8.35
N LYS A 99 -25.93 -15.26 -9.31
CA LYS A 99 -25.04 -15.60 -10.44
C LYS A 99 -23.63 -15.72 -9.88
N ASN A 100 -23.10 -16.95 -9.90
CA ASN A 100 -21.72 -17.27 -9.53
C ASN A 100 -20.75 -16.48 -10.41
N ILE A 101 -20.14 -15.44 -9.84
CA ILE A 101 -19.08 -14.69 -10.50
C ILE A 101 -17.80 -15.51 -10.32
N ASN A 102 -17.42 -16.26 -11.35
CA ASN A 102 -16.05 -16.79 -11.42
C ASN A 102 -15.15 -15.62 -11.84
N ILE A 103 -14.78 -14.78 -10.87
CA ILE A 103 -13.71 -13.79 -11.04
C ILE A 103 -12.44 -14.60 -11.19
N ASP A 104 -11.67 -14.36 -12.26
CA ASP A 104 -10.34 -14.92 -12.48
C ASP A 104 -9.37 -14.42 -11.37
N LEU A 105 -9.58 -14.95 -10.18
CA LEU A 105 -8.83 -14.70 -8.96
C LEU A 105 -7.50 -15.47 -8.99
N HIS A 106 -7.26 -16.27 -10.03
CA HIS A 106 -6.15 -17.21 -10.08
C HIS A 106 -4.83 -16.50 -10.40
N GLY A 107 -4.83 -15.51 -11.30
CA GLY A 107 -3.64 -14.73 -11.66
C GLY A 107 -3.14 -13.84 -10.51
N GLU A 108 -4.03 -13.06 -9.90
CA GLU A 108 -3.68 -12.13 -8.81
C GLU A 108 -3.27 -12.86 -7.51
N GLN A 109 -3.85 -14.03 -7.25
CA GLN A 109 -3.40 -14.91 -6.16
C GLN A 109 -1.99 -15.48 -6.40
N ILE A 110 -1.61 -15.77 -7.65
CA ILE A 110 -0.28 -16.32 -7.97
C ILE A 110 0.83 -15.30 -7.68
N ASP A 111 0.66 -14.05 -8.09
CA ASP A 111 1.66 -12.99 -7.87
C ASP A 111 1.77 -12.61 -6.39
N SER A 112 0.62 -12.55 -5.70
CA SER A 112 0.58 -12.35 -4.25
C SER A 112 1.29 -13.49 -3.50
N LYS A 113 1.04 -14.75 -3.88
CA LYS A 113 1.70 -15.92 -3.29
C LYS A 113 3.21 -15.87 -3.47
N ARG A 114 3.70 -15.58 -4.68
CA ARG A 114 5.14 -15.47 -4.96
C ARG A 114 5.78 -14.34 -4.14
N THR A 115 5.10 -13.21 -4.01
CA THR A 115 5.57 -12.09 -3.19
C THR A 115 5.67 -12.46 -1.72
N ILE A 116 4.65 -13.14 -1.19
CA ILE A 116 4.64 -13.64 0.20
C ILE A 116 5.80 -14.62 0.44
N GLU A 117 6.07 -15.55 -0.48
CA GLU A 117 7.18 -16.49 -0.37
C GLU A 117 8.55 -15.80 -0.28
N VAL A 118 8.76 -14.74 -1.08
CA VAL A 118 10.00 -13.95 -1.02
C VAL A 118 10.11 -13.23 0.32
N LEU A 119 9.03 -12.62 0.82
CA LEU A 119 9.02 -11.94 2.11
C LEU A 119 9.30 -12.90 3.27
N ILE A 120 8.72 -14.11 3.25
CA ILE A 120 8.99 -15.14 4.26
C ILE A 120 10.49 -15.48 4.30
N LYS A 121 11.12 -15.73 3.16
CA LYS A 121 12.56 -16.04 3.10
C LYS A 121 13.44 -14.92 3.66
N VAL A 122 13.06 -13.68 3.38
CA VAL A 122 13.78 -12.51 3.92
C VAL A 122 13.64 -12.46 5.44
N ILE A 123 12.44 -12.71 5.97
CA ILE A 123 12.19 -12.75 7.42
C ILE A 123 12.99 -13.88 8.08
N GLU A 124 12.96 -15.08 7.52
CA GLU A 124 13.73 -16.23 8.03
C GLU A 124 15.23 -15.90 8.09
N THR A 125 15.75 -15.26 7.04
CA THR A 125 17.17 -14.83 7.01
C THR A 125 17.49 -13.83 8.12
N TYR A 126 16.59 -12.89 8.40
CA TYR A 126 16.78 -11.93 9.50
C TYR A 126 16.67 -12.59 10.88
N GLN A 127 15.79 -13.57 11.04
CA GLN A 127 15.66 -14.34 12.28
C GLN A 127 16.94 -15.13 12.57
N THR A 128 17.48 -15.86 11.59
CA THR A 128 18.75 -16.59 11.76
C THR A 128 19.89 -15.67 12.19
N ARG A 129 20.03 -14.50 11.55
CA ARG A 129 21.06 -13.52 11.93
C ARG A 129 20.87 -12.97 13.34
N MET A 130 19.63 -12.83 13.79
CA MET A 130 19.33 -12.37 15.14
C MET A 130 19.73 -13.43 16.18
N ASP A 131 19.48 -14.71 15.89
CA ASP A 131 19.89 -15.83 16.74
C ASP A 131 21.42 -15.91 16.85
N ASP A 132 22.14 -15.75 15.74
CA ASP A 132 23.60 -15.71 15.74
C ASP A 132 24.15 -14.56 16.62
N LEU A 133 23.55 -13.37 16.50
CA LEU A 133 23.93 -12.21 17.31
C LEU A 133 23.65 -12.43 18.80
N LEU A 134 22.51 -13.04 19.14
CA LEU A 134 22.17 -13.38 20.52
C LEU A 134 23.20 -14.34 21.13
N ASN A 135 23.61 -15.36 20.36
CA ASN A 135 24.64 -16.30 20.78
C ASN A 135 25.99 -15.60 21.03
N VAL A 136 26.40 -14.69 20.14
CA VAL A 136 27.63 -13.89 20.34
C VAL A 136 27.55 -13.03 21.60
N ILE A 137 26.41 -12.40 21.86
CA ILE A 137 26.20 -11.60 23.08
C ILE A 137 26.33 -12.47 24.33
N GLU A 138 25.81 -13.70 24.30
CA GLU A 138 25.91 -14.64 25.41
C GLU A 138 27.37 -15.03 25.70
N VAL A 139 28.15 -15.35 24.67
CA VAL A 139 29.59 -15.64 24.82
C VAL A 139 30.33 -14.45 25.43
N LEU A 140 30.13 -13.25 24.89
CA LEU A 140 30.79 -12.04 25.41
C LEU A 140 30.39 -11.73 26.86
N LYS A 141 29.16 -12.04 27.25
CA LYS A 141 28.70 -11.86 28.63
C LYS A 141 29.40 -12.83 29.60
N ASN A 142 29.60 -14.08 29.17
CA ASN A 142 30.32 -15.08 29.95
C ASN A 142 31.80 -14.70 30.10
N GLU A 143 32.47 -14.34 29.01
CA GLU A 143 33.87 -13.87 29.03
C GLU A 143 34.05 -12.66 29.96
N ASN A 144 33.15 -11.67 29.89
CA ASN A 144 33.20 -10.51 30.78
C ASN A 144 33.00 -10.88 32.25
N THR A 145 32.23 -11.92 32.54
CA THR A 145 32.03 -12.41 33.90
C THR A 145 33.33 -13.04 34.42
N GLU A 146 33.96 -13.89 33.60
CA GLU A 146 35.23 -14.53 33.95
C GLU A 146 36.37 -13.51 34.14
N LEU A 147 36.47 -12.52 33.26
CA LEU A 147 37.46 -11.43 33.39
C LEU A 147 37.26 -10.63 34.68
N LYS A 148 36.01 -10.36 35.09
CA LYS A 148 35.72 -9.69 36.36
C LYS A 148 36.15 -10.53 37.57
N GLU A 149 35.94 -11.84 37.53
CA GLU A 149 36.39 -12.75 38.60
C GLU A 149 37.92 -12.82 38.69
N GLN A 150 38.62 -12.83 37.56
CA GLN A 150 40.09 -12.80 37.51
C GLN A 150 40.65 -11.50 38.12
N LEU A 151 40.02 -10.36 37.85
CA LEU A 151 40.41 -9.06 38.42
C LEU A 151 40.09 -8.93 39.92
N GLN A 152 39.14 -9.71 40.45
CA GLN A 152 38.78 -9.71 41.87
C GLN A 152 39.62 -10.68 42.72
N LYS A 153 40.40 -11.58 42.11
CA LYS A 153 41.33 -12.42 42.87
C LYS A 153 42.45 -11.54 43.48
N PRO A 154 42.65 -11.55 44.80
CA PRO A 154 43.72 -10.78 45.41
C PRO A 154 45.06 -11.29 44.88
N ASN A 155 45.96 -10.38 44.51
CA ASN A 155 47.37 -10.72 44.26
C ASN A 155 47.93 -11.30 45.57
N VAL A 156 47.96 -12.63 45.67
CA VAL A 156 48.67 -13.31 46.74
C VAL A 156 50.15 -13.20 46.38
N SER A 157 50.81 -12.23 47.02
CA SER A 157 52.26 -12.03 46.96
C SER A 157 53.02 -13.14 47.67
#